data_AF-A0AAD0WYE5-F1
#
_entry.id   AF-A0AAD0WYE5-F1
#
_cell.length_a   1.000
_cell.length_b   1.000
_cell.length_c   1.000
_cell.angle_alpha   90.00
_cell.angle_beta   90.00
_cell.angle_gamma   90.00
#
_symmetry.space_group_name_H-M   'P 1'
#
loop_
_entity.id
_entity.type
_entity.pdbx_description
1 polymer ?
#
loop_
_entity_poly.entity_id
_entity_poly.type
_entity_poly.pdbx_seq_one_letter_code
_entity_poly.pdbx_strand_id
1 'polypeptide(L)'
;MTRAERNTIFTINYLVLITSIIYFIAKYFLAIEGEWGPETHPLTIIFQKVHVLTVPFLIFAVGMIFSNHVWKRIESGYKKSRISGIFLLVLLVLMSLTGYLIQVVDGQVFREYSAYLHIAVSLIWSVVFSYHHISSNRKRA
;
A
#
# COMPACT_ATOMS: atom_id res chain seq x y z
N MET A 1 10.50 13.04 12.47
CA MET A 1 9.42 12.09 12.73
C MET A 1 9.25 11.94 14.24
N THR A 2 8.13 12.44 14.73
CA THR A 2 7.68 12.28 16.12
C THR A 2 7.23 10.82 16.36
N ARG A 3 7.03 10.43 17.62
CA ARG A 3 6.51 9.08 17.94
C ARG A 3 5.09 8.88 17.43
N ALA A 4 4.25 9.92 17.48
CA ALA A 4 2.88 9.89 16.99
C ALA A 4 2.83 9.67 15.48
N GLU A 5 3.53 10.50 14.69
CA GLU A 5 3.61 10.37 13.23
C GLU A 5 4.05 8.97 12.79
N ARG A 6 5.06 8.43 13.48
CA ARG A 6 5.52 7.06 13.24
C ARG A 6 4.39 6.08 13.48
N ASN A 7 3.85 6.05 14.70
CA ASN A 7 2.83 5.06 15.07
C ASN A 7 1.61 5.14 14.13
N THR A 8 1.16 6.34 13.75
CA THR A 8 0.07 6.55 12.79
C THR A 8 0.34 5.87 11.46
N ILE A 9 1.51 6.10 10.85
CA ILE A 9 1.84 5.47 9.55
C ILE A 9 1.94 3.96 9.69
N PHE A 10 2.54 3.45 10.77
CA PHE A 10 2.63 2.01 10.99
C PHE A 10 1.27 1.35 11.12
N THR A 11 0.40 1.90 11.96
CA THR A 11 -0.95 1.37 12.16
C THR A 11 -1.73 1.36 10.86
N ILE A 12 -1.72 2.46 10.11
CA ILE A 12 -2.46 2.56 8.85
C ILE A 12 -1.86 1.64 7.79
N ASN A 13 -0.53 1.58 7.65
CA ASN A 13 0.14 0.70 6.69
C ASN A 13 -0.17 -0.78 6.97
N TYR A 14 -0.13 -1.21 8.24
CA TYR A 14 -0.48 -2.59 8.59
C TYR A 14 -1.96 -2.88 8.40
N LEU A 15 -2.84 -1.92 8.70
CA LEU A 15 -4.27 -2.06 8.43
C LEU A 15 -4.53 -2.28 6.94
N VAL A 16 -3.94 -1.46 6.06
CA VAL A 16 -4.04 -1.61 4.60
C VAL A 16 -3.45 -2.96 4.15
N LEU A 17 -2.29 -3.35 4.67
CA LEU A 17 -1.65 -4.62 4.31
C LEU A 17 -2.50 -5.84 4.70
N ILE A 18 -3.04 -5.86 5.92
CA ILE A 18 -3.87 -6.96 6.41
C ILE A 18 -5.15 -7.06 5.58
N THR A 19 -5.80 -5.93 5.28
CA THR A 19 -7.02 -5.95 4.46
C THR A 19 -6.73 -6.40 3.02
N SER A 20 -5.58 -6.02 2.44
CA SER A 20 -5.13 -6.52 1.14
C SER A 20 -4.91 -8.03 1.14
N ILE A 21 -4.24 -8.57 2.17
CA ILE A 21 -3.94 -10.00 2.26
C ILE A 21 -5.23 -10.81 2.37
N ILE A 22 -6.17 -10.39 3.23
CA ILE A 22 -7.45 -11.08 3.38
C ILE A 22 -8.25 -11.01 2.08
N TYR A 23 -8.29 -9.84 1.43
CA TYR A 23 -8.93 -9.70 0.12
C TYR A 23 -8.31 -10.63 -0.93
N PHE A 24 -6.98 -10.69 -1.01
CA PHE A 24 -6.26 -11.54 -1.95
C PHE A 24 -6.56 -13.01 -1.73
N ILE A 25 -6.48 -13.48 -0.47
CA ILE A 25 -6.78 -14.86 -0.13
C ILE A 25 -8.23 -15.20 -0.49
N ALA A 26 -9.18 -14.35 -0.10
CA ALA A 26 -10.59 -14.56 -0.36
C ALA A 26 -10.91 -14.63 -1.87
N LYS A 27 -10.29 -13.74 -2.66
CA LYS A 27 -10.52 -13.66 -4.10
C LYS A 27 -10.00 -14.88 -4.86
N TYR A 28 -8.81 -15.38 -4.52
CA TYR A 28 -8.14 -16.40 -5.32
C TYR A 28 -8.26 -17.83 -4.77
N PHE A 29 -8.58 -17.99 -3.48
CA PHE A 29 -8.54 -19.31 -2.84
C PHE A 29 -9.83 -19.72 -2.13
N LEU A 30 -10.77 -18.80 -1.90
CA LEU A 30 -12.00 -19.09 -1.13
C LEU A 30 -13.28 -19.04 -1.98
N ALA A 31 -13.19 -19.22 -3.30
CA ALA A 31 -14.38 -19.32 -4.15
C ALA A 31 -15.35 -20.38 -3.60
N ILE A 32 -16.65 -20.07 -3.66
CA ILE A 32 -17.72 -20.95 -3.17
C ILE A 32 -18.58 -21.41 -4.34
N GLU A 33 -19.17 -22.60 -4.24
CA GLU A 33 -20.16 -23.06 -5.23
C GLU A 33 -21.53 -22.50 -4.87
N GLY A 34 -22.10 -21.73 -5.79
CA GLY A 34 -23.46 -21.22 -5.73
C GLY A 34 -24.44 -22.07 -6.54
N GLU A 35 -25.70 -21.65 -6.54
CA GLU A 35 -26.78 -22.35 -7.26
C GLU A 35 -26.53 -22.37 -8.80
N TRP A 36 -25.79 -21.38 -9.31
CA TRP A 36 -25.54 -21.17 -10.74
C TRP A 36 -24.06 -21.35 -11.13
N GLY A 37 -23.25 -21.92 -10.24
CA GLY A 37 -21.81 -22.15 -10.43
C GLY A 37 -20.92 -21.36 -9.47
N PRO A 38 -19.63 -21.18 -9.79
CA PRO A 38 -18.68 -20.55 -8.87
C PRO A 38 -19.02 -19.08 -8.58
N GLU A 39 -19.16 -18.77 -7.30
CA GLU A 39 -19.46 -17.44 -6.77
C GLU A 39 -18.31 -16.90 -5.89
N THR A 40 -18.27 -15.57 -5.75
CA THR A 40 -17.26 -14.91 -4.93
C THR A 40 -17.57 -15.03 -3.44
N HIS A 41 -16.56 -15.40 -2.63
CA HIS A 41 -16.68 -15.41 -1.17
C HIS A 41 -17.12 -14.04 -0.60
N PRO A 42 -18.00 -13.98 0.41
CA PRO A 42 -18.42 -12.70 1.03
C PRO A 42 -17.25 -11.84 1.53
N LEU A 43 -16.19 -12.48 2.04
CA LEU A 43 -14.97 -11.78 2.48
C LEU A 43 -14.30 -11.00 1.34
N THR A 44 -14.40 -11.45 0.09
CA THR A 44 -13.87 -10.73 -1.08
C THR A 44 -14.52 -9.36 -1.19
N ILE A 45 -15.85 -9.30 -1.08
CA ILE A 45 -16.62 -8.04 -1.19
C ILE A 45 -16.33 -7.13 0.01
N ILE A 46 -16.34 -7.68 1.23
CA ILE A 46 -16.14 -6.92 2.46
C ILE A 46 -14.73 -6.32 2.48
N PHE A 47 -13.70 -7.13 2.30
CA PHE A 47 -12.31 -6.67 2.41
C PHE A 47 -11.86 -5.84 1.22
N GLN A 48 -12.47 -5.98 0.03
CA GLN A 48 -12.28 -5.02 -1.05
C GLN A 48 -12.73 -3.62 -0.63
N LYS A 49 -13.94 -3.49 -0.06
CA LYS A 49 -14.48 -2.20 0.36
C LYS A 49 -13.66 -1.59 1.50
N VAL A 50 -13.31 -2.40 2.51
CA VAL A 50 -12.48 -1.95 3.63
C VAL A 50 -11.10 -1.51 3.14
N HIS A 51 -10.46 -2.26 2.24
CA HIS A 51 -9.17 -1.88 1.66
C HIS A 51 -9.24 -0.56 0.90
N VAL A 52 -10.22 -0.39 0.00
CA VAL A 52 -10.42 0.85 -0.75
C VAL A 52 -10.67 2.04 0.20
N LEU A 53 -11.40 1.82 1.30
CA LEU A 53 -11.65 2.85 2.30
C LEU A 53 -10.40 3.22 3.11
N THR A 54 -9.51 2.28 3.40
CA THR A 54 -8.33 2.54 4.24
C THR A 54 -7.17 3.19 3.49
N VAL A 55 -7.07 3.00 2.17
CA VAL A 55 -5.98 3.54 1.33
C VAL A 55 -5.85 5.08 1.39
N PRO A 56 -6.91 5.89 1.30
CA PRO A 56 -6.81 7.35 1.44
C PRO A 56 -6.14 7.81 2.74
N PHE A 57 -6.37 7.10 3.85
CA PHE A 57 -5.71 7.40 5.12
C PHE A 57 -4.21 7.16 5.05
N LEU A 58 -3.74 6.14 4.32
CA LEU A 58 -2.32 5.90 4.11
C LEU A 58 -1.68 7.01 3.29
N ILE A 59 -2.33 7.42 2.20
CA ILE A 59 -1.88 8.54 1.36
C ILE A 59 -1.76 9.81 2.20
N PHE A 60 -2.78 10.11 3.01
CA PHE A 60 -2.76 11.28 3.88
C PHE A 60 -1.66 11.18 4.95
N ALA A 61 -1.49 10.02 5.59
CA ALA A 61 -0.45 9.81 6.59
C ALA A 61 0.97 10.00 6.02
N VAL A 62 1.22 9.53 4.78
CA VAL A 62 2.47 9.78 4.08
C VAL A 62 2.61 11.26 3.69
N GLY A 63 1.51 11.90 3.24
CA GLY A 63 1.48 13.33 2.95
C GLY A 63 1.84 14.20 4.17
N MET A 64 1.33 13.87 5.36
CA MET A 64 1.64 14.60 6.59
C MET A 64 3.13 14.56 6.94
N ILE A 65 3.81 13.43 6.76
CA ILE A 65 5.25 13.34 7.02
C ILE A 65 6.09 13.91 5.87
N PHE A 66 5.51 14.14 4.70
CA PHE A 66 6.26 14.60 3.53
C PHE A 66 6.93 15.94 3.80
N SER A 67 6.19 16.95 4.25
CA SER A 67 6.71 18.31 4.50
C SER A 67 7.75 18.34 5.63
N ASN A 68 7.48 17.65 6.73
CA ASN A 68 8.29 17.74 7.94
C ASN A 68 9.48 16.78 7.98
N HIS A 69 9.41 15.66 7.25
CA HIS A 69 10.43 14.63 7.29
C HIS A 69 11.11 14.41 5.95
N VAL A 70 10.33 14.21 4.88
CA VAL A 70 10.88 13.82 3.59
C VAL A 70 11.52 15.01 2.87
N TRP A 71 10.80 16.13 2.79
CA TRP A 71 11.27 17.36 2.13
C TRP A 71 12.56 17.88 2.76
N LYS A 72 12.60 18.01 4.09
CA LYS A 72 13.81 18.43 4.82
C LYS A 72 15.01 17.50 4.59
N ARG A 73 14.78 16.19 4.41
CA ARG A 73 15.85 15.21 4.10
C ARG A 73 16.37 15.34 2.67
N ILE A 74 15.49 15.68 1.73
CA ILE A 74 15.85 15.93 0.33
C ILE A 74 16.66 17.22 0.22
N GLU A 75 16.18 18.30 0.85
CA GLU A 75 16.79 19.63 0.84
C GLU A 75 18.16 19.64 1.55
N SER A 76 18.27 19.01 2.72
CA SER A 76 19.53 18.96 3.49
C SER A 76 20.66 18.13 2.84
N GLY A 77 20.42 17.49 1.69
CA GLY A 77 21.42 16.66 1.01
C GLY A 77 21.87 15.42 1.78
N TYR A 78 21.22 15.10 2.91
CA TYR A 78 21.60 13.98 3.76
C TYR A 78 21.42 12.65 3.03
N LYS A 79 22.53 12.03 2.60
CA LYS A 79 22.52 10.87 1.69
C LYS A 79 21.90 9.60 2.30
N LYS A 80 21.98 9.45 3.62
CA LYS A 80 21.60 8.20 4.31
C LYS A 80 20.08 8.04 4.36
N SER A 81 19.60 6.91 3.85
CA SER A 81 18.19 6.52 3.70
C SER A 81 17.34 7.40 2.76
N ARG A 82 17.95 8.32 2.00
CA ARG A 82 17.25 9.16 1.01
C ARG A 82 16.72 8.34 -0.17
N ILE A 83 17.55 7.46 -0.71
CA ILE A 83 17.21 6.63 -1.88
C ILE A 83 16.00 5.74 -1.56
N SER A 84 16.02 5.04 -0.43
CA SER A 84 14.89 4.18 -0.04
C SER A 84 13.62 4.98 0.29
N GLY A 85 13.73 6.20 0.81
CA GLY A 85 12.59 7.09 1.01
C GLY A 85 11.96 7.58 -0.31
N ILE A 86 12.79 7.99 -1.28
CA ILE A 86 12.31 8.38 -2.62
C ILE A 86 11.69 7.18 -3.33
N PHE A 87 12.33 6.00 -3.22
CA PHE A 87 11.81 4.79 -3.82
C PHE A 87 10.43 4.43 -3.26
N LEU A 88 10.22 4.55 -1.94
CA LEU A 88 8.90 4.42 -1.34
C LEU A 88 7.89 5.39 -1.94
N LEU A 89 8.21 6.68 -2.06
CA LEU A 89 7.30 7.65 -2.66
C LEU A 89 6.89 7.27 -4.10
N VAL A 90 7.83 6.80 -4.91
CA VAL A 90 7.54 6.32 -6.27
C VAL A 90 6.59 5.12 -6.23
N LEU A 91 6.85 4.15 -5.36
CA LEU A 91 5.97 2.99 -5.18
C LEU A 91 4.57 3.41 -4.72
N LEU A 92 4.44 4.39 -3.82
CA LEU A 92 3.15 4.92 -3.36
C LEU A 92 2.36 5.54 -4.51
N VAL A 93 3.00 6.35 -5.34
CA VAL A 93 2.36 6.96 -6.51
C VAL A 93 1.90 5.86 -7.48
N LEU A 94 2.79 4.90 -7.78
CA LEU A 94 2.50 3.83 -8.73
C LEU A 94 1.37 2.91 -8.25
N MET A 95 1.35 2.53 -6.97
CA MET A 95 0.23 1.74 -6.42
C MET A 95 -1.07 2.54 -6.39
N SER A 96 -1.02 3.85 -6.08
CA SER A 96 -2.23 4.67 -6.03
C SER A 96 -2.83 4.82 -7.42
N LEU A 97 -1.99 5.05 -8.43
CA LEU A 97 -2.41 5.15 -9.83
C LEU A 97 -3.01 3.84 -10.31
N THR A 98 -2.30 2.72 -10.14
CA THR A 98 -2.81 1.40 -10.54
C THR A 98 -4.07 1.00 -9.79
N GLY A 99 -4.17 1.32 -8.50
CA GLY A 99 -5.37 1.09 -7.68
C GLY A 99 -6.58 1.87 -8.20
N TYR A 100 -6.37 3.12 -8.60
CA TYR A 100 -7.39 3.95 -9.24
C TYR A 100 -7.80 3.40 -10.61
N LEU A 101 -6.83 3.01 -11.46
CA LEU A 101 -7.10 2.46 -12.80
C LEU A 101 -7.97 1.19 -12.75
N ILE A 102 -7.79 0.33 -11.73
CA ILE A 102 -8.64 -0.85 -11.52
C ILE A 102 -10.13 -0.45 -11.36
N GLN A 103 -10.42 0.73 -10.79
CA GLN A 103 -11.79 1.19 -10.53
C GLN A 103 -12.44 1.87 -11.74
N VAL A 104 -11.67 2.53 -12.59
CA VAL A 104 -12.23 3.44 -13.61
C VAL A 104 -12.03 3.01 -15.06
N VAL A 105 -11.09 2.10 -15.34
CA VAL A 105 -10.81 1.73 -16.73
C VAL A 105 -11.81 0.72 -17.26
N ASP A 106 -12.41 1.07 -18.40
CA ASP A 106 -13.22 0.19 -19.21
C ASP A 106 -12.33 -0.66 -20.12
N GLY A 107 -12.31 -1.96 -19.87
CA GLY A 107 -11.51 -2.92 -20.63
C GLY A 107 -10.88 -3.97 -19.73
N GLN A 108 -11.19 -5.24 -20.00
CA GLN A 108 -10.71 -6.36 -19.19
C GLN A 108 -9.18 -6.40 -19.12
N VAL A 109 -8.51 -6.29 -20.27
CA VAL A 109 -7.04 -6.38 -20.38
C VAL A 109 -6.35 -5.31 -19.52
N PHE A 110 -6.78 -4.05 -19.64
CA PHE A 110 -6.13 -2.94 -18.94
C PHE A 110 -6.35 -3.02 -17.42
N ARG A 111 -7.54 -3.46 -17.00
CA ARG A 111 -7.87 -3.69 -15.59
C ARG A 111 -7.07 -4.85 -14.98
N GLU A 112 -6.88 -5.94 -15.72
CA GLU A 112 -6.07 -7.10 -15.30
C GLU A 112 -4.59 -6.73 -15.11
N TYR A 113 -3.97 -6.09 -16.12
CA TYR A 113 -2.59 -5.63 -15.99
C TYR A 113 -2.42 -4.60 -14.88
N SER A 114 -3.38 -3.69 -14.69
CA SER A 114 -3.39 -2.75 -13.57
C SER A 114 -3.44 -3.49 -12.23
N ALA A 115 -4.25 -4.56 -12.11
CA ALA A 115 -4.31 -5.39 -10.91
C ALA A 115 -2.99 -6.12 -10.63
N TYR A 116 -2.37 -6.73 -11.64
CA TYR A 116 -1.07 -7.39 -11.47
C TYR A 116 0.02 -6.42 -11.05
N LEU A 117 0.10 -5.26 -11.71
CA LEU A 117 1.07 -4.23 -11.38
C LEU A 117 0.82 -3.69 -9.95
N HIS A 118 -0.43 -3.45 -9.58
CA HIS A 118 -0.81 -3.00 -8.24
C HIS A 118 -0.35 -3.98 -7.17
N ILE A 119 -0.60 -5.29 -7.36
CA ILE A 119 -0.18 -6.33 -6.41
C ILE A 119 1.35 -6.39 -6.31
N ALA A 120 2.05 -6.40 -7.44
CA ALA A 120 3.52 -6.48 -7.46
C ALA A 120 4.17 -5.28 -6.75
N VAL A 121 3.72 -4.06 -7.06
CA VAL A 121 4.22 -2.83 -6.46
C VAL A 121 3.90 -2.76 -4.97
N SER A 122 2.70 -3.22 -4.57
CA SER A 122 2.31 -3.27 -3.15
C SER A 122 3.20 -4.23 -2.34
N LEU A 123 3.53 -5.40 -2.90
CA LEU A 123 4.44 -6.34 -2.25
C LEU A 123 5.84 -5.74 -2.06
N ILE A 124 6.37 -5.09 -3.10
CA ILE A 124 7.67 -4.40 -3.03
C ILE A 124 7.61 -3.29 -1.97
N TRP A 125 6.55 -2.49 -1.94
CA TRP A 125 6.35 -1.48 -0.91
C TRP A 125 6.38 -2.08 0.49
N SER A 126 5.64 -3.16 0.77
CA SER A 126 5.60 -3.76 2.11
C SER A 126 6.98 -4.19 2.60
N VAL A 127 7.80 -4.78 1.71
CA VAL A 127 9.17 -5.19 2.02
C VAL A 127 10.06 -3.98 2.25
N VAL A 128 10.06 -3.03 1.32
CA VAL A 128 10.92 -1.84 1.37
C VAL A 128 10.56 -0.95 2.55
N PHE A 129 9.27 -0.78 2.86
CA PHE A 129 8.79 0.04 3.97
C PHE A 129 9.30 -0.53 5.30
N SER A 130 9.15 -1.84 5.48
CA SER A 130 9.65 -2.55 6.66
C SER A 130 11.17 -2.41 6.80
N TYR A 131 11.92 -2.62 5.70
CA TYR A 131 13.38 -2.48 5.70
C TYR A 131 13.86 -1.04 5.94
N HIS A 132 13.24 -0.06 5.27
CA HIS A 132 13.54 1.36 5.44
C HIS A 132 13.40 1.76 6.90
N HIS A 133 12.35 1.27 7.57
CA HIS A 133 12.15 1.58 8.97
C HIS A 133 13.16 0.92 9.90
N ILE A 134 13.37 -0.39 9.77
CA ILE A 134 14.32 -1.15 10.61
C ILE A 134 15.73 -0.57 10.48
N SER A 135 16.15 -0.26 9.25
CA SER A 135 17.48 0.32 8.97
C SER A 135 17.62 1.76 9.47
N SER A 136 16.52 2.51 9.59
CA SER A 136 16.52 3.85 10.18
C SER A 136 16.60 3.83 11.72
N ASN A 137 15.99 2.84 12.38
CA ASN A 137 16.01 2.69 13.85
C ASN A 137 17.33 2.10 14.36
N ARG A 138 17.88 1.08 13.69
CA ARG A 138 19.16 0.45 14.05
C ARG A 138 20.37 1.39 14.03
N LYS A 139 20.24 2.55 13.39
CA LYS A 139 21.33 3.53 13.23
C LYS A 139 21.16 4.77 14.09
N ARG A 140 20.19 4.75 15.03
CA ARG A 140 19.95 5.76 16.09
C ARG A 140 20.33 5.25 17.49
N ALA A 141 20.45 3.94 17.67
CA ALA A 141 21.14 3.30 18.80
C ALA A 141 22.63 3.22 18.48
#